data_AF-A0A183G8Z4-F1
#
_entry.id   AF-A0A183G8Z4-F1
#
_cell.length_a   1.000
_cell.length_b   1.000
_cell.length_c   1.000
_cell.angle_alpha   90.00
_cell.angle_beta   90.00
_cell.angle_gamma   90.00
#
_symmetry.space_group_name_H-M   'P 1'
#
loop_
_entity.id
_entity.type
_entity.pdbx_description
1 polymer ?
#
loop_
_entity_poly.entity_id
_entity_poly.type
_entity_poly.pdbx_seq_one_letter_code
_entity_poly.pdbx_strand_id
1 'polypeptide(L)'
;MWERWAAAESHEDDVSDAPLSLNDTNISECASYVYMGREVNIANDLAPELGRRKQVAWEAFKSVEEVAKKTKNVRLRAHLFDTALPALTYASESWAIRK
;
A
#
# COMPACT_ATOMS: atom_id res chain seq x y z
N MET A 1 20.31 -22.36 10.85
CA MET A 1 20.31 -20.88 10.81
C MET A 1 19.08 -20.35 10.08
N TRP A 2 17.87 -20.82 10.39
CA TRP A 2 16.59 -20.25 9.94
C TRP A 2 15.42 -20.50 10.94
N GLU A 3 15.64 -21.28 12.02
CA GLU A 3 14.62 -21.58 13.04
C GLU A 3 14.80 -20.78 14.34
N ARG A 4 14.72 -19.45 14.27
CA ARG A 4 14.67 -18.58 15.48
C ARG A 4 13.58 -17.50 15.43
N TRP A 5 12.68 -17.56 14.46
CA TRP A 5 11.64 -16.54 14.26
C TRP A 5 10.20 -17.08 14.41
N ALA A 6 10.03 -18.34 14.83
CA ALA A 6 8.70 -18.96 14.95
C ALA A 6 8.06 -18.82 16.34
N ALA A 7 8.64 -18.08 17.28
CA ALA A 7 8.17 -18.03 18.66
C ALA A 7 8.33 -16.63 19.29
N ALA A 8 7.48 -15.69 18.89
CA ALA A 8 7.03 -14.55 19.71
C ALA A 8 6.09 -13.67 18.89
N GLU A 9 4.81 -14.03 18.78
CA GLU A 9 3.77 -13.05 18.42
C GLU A 9 2.41 -13.56 18.88
N SER A 10 2.23 -13.62 20.19
CA SER A 10 0.93 -13.39 20.81
C SER A 10 1.07 -12.10 21.61
N HIS A 11 1.10 -10.99 20.88
CA HIS A 11 0.86 -9.67 21.42
C HIS A 11 -0.51 -9.25 20.86
N GLU A 12 -1.53 -9.31 21.69
CA GLU A 12 -2.77 -8.61 21.38
C GLU A 12 -2.47 -7.12 21.50
N ASP A 13 -2.39 -6.45 20.35
CA ASP A 13 -2.21 -5.01 20.30
C ASP A 13 -3.54 -4.33 20.61
N ASP A 14 -3.63 -3.84 21.85
CA ASP A 14 -4.68 -2.96 22.32
C ASP A 14 -4.61 -1.66 21.49
N VAL A 15 -5.68 -1.35 20.76
CA VAL A 15 -5.82 -0.10 20.01
C VAL A 15 -5.75 1.03 21.03
N SER A 16 -4.72 1.87 20.95
CA SER A 16 -4.57 2.99 21.86
C SER A 16 -5.73 3.99 21.65
N ASP A 17 -6.65 4.05 22.61
CA ASP A 17 -7.79 4.99 22.69
C ASP A 17 -7.35 6.47 22.89
N ALA A 18 -6.07 6.78 22.72
CA ALA A 18 -5.55 8.13 22.86
C ALA A 18 -5.99 9.00 21.67
N PRO A 19 -6.69 10.13 21.90
CA PRO A 19 -7.16 10.97 20.82
C PRO A 19 -6.00 11.55 20.01
N LEU A 20 -6.06 11.37 18.68
CA LEU A 20 -5.09 11.97 17.77
C LEU A 20 -5.31 13.48 17.72
N SER A 21 -4.22 14.26 17.81
CA SER A 21 -4.27 15.72 17.64
C SER A 21 -3.37 16.16 16.50
N LEU A 22 -3.86 17.11 15.70
CA LEU A 22 -3.09 17.79 14.66
C LEU A 22 -3.16 19.28 14.93
N ASN A 23 -2.01 19.93 15.10
CA ASN A 23 -1.91 21.37 15.44
C ASN A 23 -2.82 21.75 16.61
N ASP A 24 -2.72 21.00 17.72
CA ASP A 24 -3.53 21.17 18.94
C ASP A 24 -5.05 21.02 18.75
N THR A 25 -5.49 20.56 17.58
CA THR A 25 -6.90 20.26 17.29
C THR A 25 -7.13 18.75 17.35
N ASN A 26 -8.10 18.33 18.17
CA ASN A 26 -8.48 16.93 18.30
C ASN A 26 -9.12 16.43 16.98
N ILE A 27 -8.57 15.38 16.39
CA ILE A 27 -9.16 14.76 15.20
C ILE A 27 -10.29 13.87 15.68
N SER A 28 -11.53 14.23 15.30
CA SER A 28 -12.69 13.39 15.57
C SER A 28 -12.55 12.06 14.84
N GLU A 29 -12.70 10.97 15.58
CA GLU A 29 -12.82 9.65 14.99
C GLU A 29 -14.11 9.58 14.16
N CYS A 30 -13.99 9.09 12.93
CA CYS A 30 -15.13 8.90 12.02
C CYS A 30 -15.18 7.44 11.58
N ALA A 31 -16.31 6.77 11.82
CA ALA A 31 -16.48 5.36 11.47
C ALA A 31 -16.48 5.09 9.96
N SER A 32 -16.79 6.11 9.14
CA SER A 32 -16.64 6.06 7.69
C SER A 32 -16.19 7.41 7.11
N TYR A 33 -15.45 7.35 6.00
CA TYR A 33 -14.98 8.49 5.23
C TYR A 33 -14.96 8.14 3.73
N VAL A 34 -15.29 9.10 2.86
CA VAL A 34 -15.25 8.91 1.40
C VAL A 34 -13.89 9.34 0.86
N TYR A 35 -13.03 8.36 0.56
CA TYR A 35 -11.74 8.59 -0.08
C TYR A 35 -11.82 8.27 -1.58
N MET A 36 -11.48 9.24 -2.42
CA MET A 36 -11.44 9.07 -3.89
C MET A 36 -12.76 8.52 -4.48
N GLY A 37 -13.90 8.96 -3.97
CA GLY A 37 -15.22 8.55 -4.44
C GLY A 37 -15.68 7.16 -3.99
N ARG A 38 -14.94 6.50 -3.08
CA ARG A 38 -15.38 5.27 -2.40
C ARG A 38 -15.46 5.48 -0.91
N GLU A 39 -16.52 4.97 -0.30
CA GLU A 39 -16.64 4.94 1.16
C GLU A 39 -15.67 3.89 1.73
N VAL A 40 -14.82 4.35 2.64
CA VAL A 40 -13.93 3.54 3.46
C VAL A 40 -14.47 3.63 4.88
N ASN A 41 -14.92 2.52 5.43
CA ASN A 41 -15.39 2.46 6.82
C ASN A 41 -14.46 1.54 7.62
N ILE A 42 -14.41 1.76 8.94
CA ILE A 42 -13.55 0.99 9.86
C ILE A 42 -13.96 -0.50 9.90
N ALA A 43 -15.23 -0.80 9.62
CA ALA A 43 -15.77 -2.16 9.59
C ALA A 43 -15.48 -2.92 8.27
N ASN A 44 -15.04 -2.23 7.22
CA ASN A 44 -14.70 -2.85 5.95
C ASN A 44 -13.35 -3.49 6.14
N ASP A 45 -13.27 -4.79 5.86
CA ASP A 45 -11.98 -5.45 5.80
C ASP A 45 -11.14 -4.74 4.74
N LEU A 46 -10.10 -4.07 5.22
CA LEU A 46 -9.17 -3.35 4.38
C LEU A 46 -8.42 -4.34 3.48
N ALA A 47 -8.19 -5.57 3.94
CA ALA A 47 -7.40 -6.57 3.24
C ALA A 47 -7.93 -6.91 1.83
N PRO A 48 -9.24 -7.14 1.58
CA PRO A 48 -9.82 -7.26 0.25
C PRO A 48 -9.54 -6.08 -0.68
N GLU A 49 -9.67 -4.84 -0.20
CA GLU A 49 -9.41 -3.65 -1.03
C GLU A 49 -7.92 -3.51 -1.32
N LEU A 50 -7.05 -3.80 -0.35
CA LEU A 50 -5.61 -3.83 -0.62
C LEU A 50 -5.24 -4.94 -1.61
N GLY A 51 -5.85 -6.12 -1.48
CA GLY A 51 -5.66 -7.24 -2.40
C GLY A 51 -6.05 -6.86 -3.82
N ARG A 52 -7.22 -6.24 -4.00
CA ARG A 52 -7.69 -5.76 -5.31
C ARG A 52 -6.75 -4.73 -5.93
N ARG A 53 -6.27 -3.74 -5.16
CA ARG A 53 -5.36 -2.72 -5.68
C ARG A 53 -3.97 -3.28 -6.01
N LYS A 54 -3.46 -4.22 -5.20
CA LYS A 54 -2.23 -4.96 -5.51
C LYS A 54 -2.36 -5.70 -6.84
N GLN A 55 -3.50 -6.35 -7.07
CA GLN A 55 -3.76 -7.05 -8.34
C GLN A 55 -3.78 -6.08 -9.53
N VAL A 56 -4.52 -4.97 -9.44
CA VAL A 56 -4.61 -3.97 -10.53
C VAL A 56 -3.23 -3.34 -10.82
N ALA A 57 -2.47 -3.02 -9.76
CA ALA A 57 -1.12 -2.48 -9.92
C ALA A 57 -0.17 -3.50 -10.56
N TRP A 58 -0.28 -4.78 -10.18
CA TRP A 58 0.50 -5.86 -10.76
C TRP A 58 0.17 -6.09 -12.23
N GLU A 59 -1.11 -6.11 -12.61
CA GLU A 59 -1.54 -6.23 -14.01
C GLU A 59 -1.02 -5.08 -14.87
N ALA A 60 -1.08 -3.84 -14.36
CA ALA A 60 -0.52 -2.67 -15.03
C ALA A 60 1.02 -2.80 -15.19
N PHE A 61 1.72 -3.25 -14.16
CA PHE A 61 3.16 -3.49 -14.22
C PHE A 61 3.52 -4.55 -15.27
N LYS A 62 2.78 -5.67 -15.32
CA LYS A 62 2.98 -6.71 -16.34
C LYS A 62 2.86 -6.16 -17.75
N SER A 63 1.90 -5.27 -18.01
CA SER A 63 1.77 -4.61 -19.31
C SER A 63 3.01 -3.78 -19.67
N VAL A 64 3.50 -2.96 -18.73
CA VAL A 64 4.72 -2.14 -18.93
C VAL A 64 5.96 -3.03 -19.13
N GLU A 65 6.08 -4.12 -18.38
CA GLU A 65 7.17 -5.09 -18.51
C GLU A 65 7.20 -5.71 -19.92
N GLU A 66 6.05 -6.10 -20.46
CA GLU A 66 5.94 -6.66 -21.81
C GLU A 66 6.30 -5.65 -22.91
N VAL A 67 5.93 -4.38 -22.73
CA VAL A 67 6.36 -3.28 -23.63
C VAL A 67 7.88 -3.06 -23.54
N ALA A 68 8.44 -3.08 -22.32
CA ALA A 68 9.86 -2.91 -22.08
C ALA A 68 10.71 -4.03 -22.69
N LYS A 69 10.22 -5.29 -22.68
CA LYS A 69 10.90 -6.44 -23.30
C LYS A 69 10.97 -6.36 -24.83
N LYS A 70 9.90 -5.88 -25.47
CA LYS A 70 9.81 -5.72 -26.93
C LYS A 70 10.60 -4.49 -27.42
N THR A 71 10.86 -3.54 -26.54
CA THR A 71 11.59 -2.31 -26.85
C THR A 71 13.10 -2.56 -26.93
N LYS A 72 13.66 -2.54 -28.14
CA LYS A 72 15.11 -2.70 -28.39
C LYS A 72 15.95 -1.49 -27.94
N ASN A 73 15.33 -0.32 -27.82
CA ASN A 73 16.03 0.91 -27.45
C ASN A 73 16.24 0.98 -25.94
N VAL A 74 17.51 0.94 -25.52
CA VAL A 74 17.91 0.94 -24.10
C VAL A 74 17.49 2.23 -23.37
N ARG A 75 17.54 3.40 -24.04
CA ARG A 75 17.13 4.68 -23.43
C ARG A 75 15.63 4.73 -23.18
N LEU A 76 14.83 4.32 -24.17
CA LEU A 76 13.37 4.26 -24.01
C LEU A 76 12.95 3.26 -22.92
N ARG A 77 13.66 2.13 -22.82
CA ARG A 77 13.44 1.17 -21.74
C ARG A 77 13.78 1.75 -20.37
N ALA A 78 14.89 2.48 -20.24
CA ALA A 78 15.27 3.15 -18.99
C ALA A 78 14.20 4.17 -18.58
N HIS A 79 13.77 5.03 -19.50
CA HIS A 79 12.74 6.05 -19.22
C HIS A 79 11.39 5.45 -18.78
N LEU A 80 10.98 4.32 -19.35
CA LEU A 80 9.77 3.60 -18.91
C LEU A 80 9.87 3.18 -17.43
N PHE A 81 11.03 2.65 -17.02
CA PHE A 81 11.27 2.27 -15.63
C PHE A 81 11.42 3.50 -14.71
N ASP A 82 12.13 4.54 -15.14
CA ASP A 82 12.29 5.78 -14.38
C ASP A 82 10.95 6.46 -14.08
N THR A 83 9.97 6.31 -14.97
CA THR A 83 8.60 6.83 -14.77
C THR A 83 7.79 5.95 -13.80
N ALA A 84 8.00 4.64 -13.81
CA ALA A 84 7.26 3.69 -12.96
C ALA A 84 7.83 3.55 -11.54
N LEU A 85 9.14 3.77 -11.37
CA LEU A 85 9.84 3.61 -10.09
C LEU A 85 9.26 4.47 -8.96
N PRO A 86 9.00 5.79 -9.13
CA PRO A 86 8.41 6.60 -8.08
C PRO A 86 7.04 6.09 -7.62
N ALA A 87 6.21 5.62 -8.55
CA ALA A 87 4.90 5.06 -8.23
C ALA A 87 5.02 3.73 -7.46
N LEU A 88 5.99 2.87 -7.82
CA LEU A 88 6.27 1.64 -7.11
C LEU A 88 6.81 1.87 -5.69
N THR A 89 7.71 2.85 -5.52
CA THR A 89 8.27 3.21 -4.21
C THR A 89 7.17 3.75 -3.29
N TYR A 90 6.39 4.73 -3.77
CA TYR A 90 5.29 5.31 -3.00
C TYR A 90 4.23 4.27 -2.62
N ALA A 91 3.89 3.39 -3.57
CA ALA A 91 3.02 2.27 -3.30
C ALA A 91 3.61 1.38 -2.19
N SER A 92 4.88 0.97 -2.30
CA SER A 92 5.50 0.06 -1.32
C SER A 92 5.54 0.64 0.10
N GLU A 93 5.75 1.95 0.23
CA GLU A 93 5.71 2.67 1.51
C GLU A 93 4.29 2.77 2.08
N SER A 94 3.28 2.98 1.22
CA SER A 94 1.88 3.17 1.62
C SER A 94 1.12 1.84 1.84
N TRP A 95 1.53 0.76 1.18
CA TRP A 95 0.92 -0.58 1.28
C TRP A 95 1.44 -1.40 2.47
N ALA A 96 2.53 -0.96 3.10
CA ALA A 96 3.01 -1.51 4.35
C ALA A 96 2.10 -1.02 5.49
N ILE A 97 0.87 -1.54 5.52
CA ILE A 97 0.06 -1.50 6.73
C ILE A 97 0.78 -2.39 7.73
N ARG A 98 1.61 -1.77 8.56
CA ARG A 98 2.01 -2.36 9.83
C ARG A 98 0.73 -2.40 10.67
N LYS A 99 0.30 -3.63 11.00
CA LYS A 99 -0.73 -3.88 12.00
C LYS A 99 -0.18 -3.49 13.36
#